data_AF-A0A535LBK4-F1
#
_entry.id   AF-A0A535LBK4-F1
#
_cell.length_a   1.000
_cell.length_b   1.000
_cell.length_c   1.000
_cell.angle_alpha   90.00
_cell.angle_beta   90.00
_cell.angle_gamma   90.00
#
_symmetry.space_group_name_H-M   'P 1'
#
loop_
_entity.id
_entity.type
_entity.pdbx_description
1 polymer ?
#
loop_
_entity_poly.entity_id
_entity_poly.type
_entity_poly.pdbx_seq_one_letter_code
_entity_poly.pdbx_strand_id
1 'polypeptide(L)'
;RLTLRTVILDEAQHLIQSGDGKQPKDQLNWIKSMATETGVLHVLIGTYDLLPFCNLDGQMARRGSEFHFARYHMEDENDCQAFRNALSSLLKQIPLEVDHDRLMQRWWYFFEGSLGCIGILKQWLVRALYRALREESAELTRAHLEKSVLPDAKWERMRADARSGEAEFQYADGQTSYLSDLAAMPTFVPKQPNPAPASLSTPPPEDATADQKARKPKSRVGEPSPRRDQVGTAQQEEKSTQCSFSGPIKLEAVRWLESTVQEVQCPTCGSVSKAKLKGQSVVIAPHPPRKSRAVRNVTRWMEQEMQWGLVQKQEPVARLAKR
;
A
#
# COMPACT_ATOMS: atom_id res chain seq x y z
N ARG A 1 -38.83 -1.49 -23.61
CA ARG A 1 -38.36 -0.41 -22.70
C ARG A 1 -36.89 -0.63 -22.46
N LEU A 2 -36.05 0.37 -22.66
CA LEU A 2 -34.63 0.31 -22.29
C LEU A 2 -34.55 0.38 -20.75
N THR A 3 -33.78 -0.53 -20.15
CA THR A 3 -33.52 -0.53 -18.70
C THR A 3 -32.05 -0.21 -18.48
N LEU A 4 -31.78 0.79 -17.63
CA LEU A 4 -30.42 1.11 -17.22
C LEU A 4 -29.86 -0.07 -16.42
N ARG A 5 -28.72 -0.61 -16.83
CA ARG A 5 -28.04 -1.72 -16.14
C ARG A 5 -26.74 -1.32 -15.48
N THR A 6 -26.03 -0.36 -16.08
CA THR A 6 -24.69 0.02 -15.65
C THR A 6 -24.46 1.51 -15.81
N VAL A 7 -23.80 2.12 -14.83
CA VAL A 7 -23.25 3.47 -14.87
C VAL A 7 -21.74 3.35 -14.75
N ILE A 8 -21.01 3.96 -15.68
CA ILE A 8 -19.55 4.00 -15.68
C ILE A 8 -19.12 5.44 -15.44
N LEU A 9 -18.27 5.64 -14.43
CA LEU A 9 -17.71 6.93 -14.06
C LEU A 9 -16.21 6.87 -14.31
N ASP A 10 -15.76 7.59 -15.34
CA ASP A 10 -14.34 7.77 -15.64
C ASP A 10 -13.77 8.94 -14.84
N GLU A 11 -12.47 8.88 -14.55
CA GLU A 11 -11.76 9.83 -13.68
C GLU A 11 -12.44 10.03 -12.31
N ALA A 12 -12.96 8.94 -11.73
CA ALA A 12 -13.76 8.94 -10.51
C ALA A 12 -13.02 9.51 -9.28
N GLN A 13 -11.68 9.61 -9.32
CA GLN A 13 -10.92 10.27 -8.25
C GLN A 13 -11.31 11.75 -8.05
N HIS A 14 -11.93 12.39 -9.06
CA HIS A 14 -12.45 13.76 -8.91
C HIS A 14 -13.61 13.88 -7.92
N LEU A 15 -14.32 12.78 -7.64
CA LEU A 15 -15.32 12.73 -6.57
C LEU A 15 -14.68 13.00 -5.19
N ILE A 16 -13.44 12.57 -5.00
CA ILE A 16 -12.70 12.76 -3.75
C ILE A 16 -12.26 14.22 -3.58
N GLN A 17 -11.93 14.88 -4.67
CA GLN A 17 -11.29 16.20 -4.68
C GLN A 17 -12.28 17.37 -4.76
N SER A 18 -13.58 17.11 -4.69
CA SER A 18 -14.60 18.15 -4.86
C SER A 18 -14.43 19.26 -3.80
N GLY A 19 -14.00 20.45 -4.25
CA GLY A 19 -13.59 21.59 -3.43
C GLY A 19 -14.70 22.29 -2.62
N ASP A 20 -15.85 21.66 -2.45
CA ASP A 20 -17.06 22.25 -1.87
C ASP A 20 -17.25 21.89 -0.38
N GLY A 21 -16.19 21.44 0.30
CA GLY A 21 -16.21 21.08 1.73
C GLY A 21 -17.02 19.84 2.10
N LYS A 22 -17.70 19.19 1.14
CA LYS A 22 -18.37 17.90 1.32
C LYS A 22 -17.33 16.81 1.54
N GLN A 23 -17.52 15.98 2.56
CA GLN A 23 -16.58 14.90 2.83
C GLN A 23 -16.69 13.86 1.71
N PRO A 24 -15.57 13.32 1.18
CA PRO A 24 -15.58 12.25 0.16
C PRO A 24 -16.48 11.07 0.53
N LYS A 25 -16.61 10.80 1.83
CA LYS A 25 -17.51 9.79 2.40
C LYS A 25 -18.99 10.01 2.08
N ASP A 26 -19.45 11.26 1.99
CA ASP A 26 -20.85 11.57 1.71
C ASP A 26 -21.20 11.24 0.26
N GLN A 27 -20.32 11.59 -0.68
CA GLN A 27 -20.50 11.27 -2.11
C GLN A 27 -20.56 9.76 -2.33
N LEU A 28 -19.71 9.05 -1.60
CA LEU A 28 -19.65 7.61 -1.65
C LEU A 28 -20.92 6.95 -1.11
N ASN A 29 -21.46 7.48 -0.01
CA ASN A 29 -22.76 7.05 0.50
C ASN A 29 -23.89 7.27 -0.51
N TRP A 30 -23.83 8.34 -1.30
CA TRP A 30 -24.82 8.59 -2.34
C TRP A 30 -24.76 7.53 -3.44
N ILE A 31 -23.55 7.23 -3.94
CA ILE A 31 -23.35 6.18 -4.96
C ILE A 31 -23.86 4.84 -4.44
N LYS A 32 -23.58 4.52 -3.17
CA LYS A 32 -24.09 3.31 -2.52
C LYS A 32 -25.61 3.26 -2.45
N SER A 33 -26.25 4.33 -2.00
CA SER A 33 -27.72 4.39 -1.90
C SER A 33 -28.35 4.25 -3.29
N MET A 34 -27.83 4.96 -4.29
CA MET A 34 -28.30 4.84 -5.67
C MET A 34 -28.14 3.42 -6.22
N ALA A 35 -26.98 2.78 -6.04
CA ALA A 35 -26.77 1.40 -6.48
C ALA A 35 -27.74 0.42 -5.80
N THR A 36 -28.03 0.63 -4.51
CA THR A 36 -28.92 -0.24 -3.73
C THR A 36 -30.39 -0.07 -4.13
N GLU A 37 -30.85 1.18 -4.28
CA GLU A 37 -32.24 1.48 -4.62
C GLU A 37 -32.59 1.12 -6.05
N THR A 38 -31.64 1.33 -6.98
CA THR A 38 -31.88 1.11 -8.41
C THR A 38 -31.50 -0.29 -8.88
N GLY A 39 -30.67 -1.01 -8.14
CA GLY A 39 -30.07 -2.28 -8.58
C GLY A 39 -29.09 -2.14 -9.75
N VAL A 40 -28.65 -0.91 -10.07
CA VAL A 40 -27.75 -0.62 -11.18
C VAL A 40 -26.30 -0.80 -10.75
N LEU A 41 -25.50 -1.48 -11.58
CA LEU A 41 -24.06 -1.63 -11.36
C LEU A 41 -23.35 -0.30 -11.59
N HIS A 42 -22.58 0.17 -10.62
CA HIS A 42 -21.75 1.36 -10.75
C HIS A 42 -20.28 0.95 -10.86
N VAL A 43 -19.62 1.33 -11.95
CA VAL A 43 -18.20 1.07 -12.21
C VAL A 43 -17.45 2.39 -12.10
N LEU A 44 -16.50 2.45 -11.17
CA LEU A 44 -15.63 3.60 -10.98
C LEU A 44 -14.28 3.29 -11.61
N ILE A 45 -13.84 4.13 -12.54
CA ILE A 45 -12.56 4.04 -13.22
C ILE A 45 -11.76 5.29 -12.86
N GLY A 46 -10.49 5.14 -12.55
CA GLY A 46 -9.65 6.27 -12.17
C GLY A 46 -8.19 5.88 -11.95
N THR A 47 -7.40 6.88 -11.58
CA THR A 47 -6.00 6.70 -11.18
C THR A 47 -5.91 6.10 -9.78
N TYR A 48 -4.69 5.83 -9.32
CA TYR A 48 -4.45 5.41 -7.94
C TYR A 48 -4.93 6.42 -6.88
N ASP A 49 -5.22 7.66 -7.26
CA ASP A 49 -5.85 8.63 -6.36
C ASP A 49 -7.27 8.18 -5.93
N LEU A 50 -7.86 7.19 -6.62
CA LEU A 50 -9.12 6.56 -6.25
C LEU A 50 -8.97 5.54 -5.10
N LEU A 51 -7.78 5.02 -4.83
CA LEU A 51 -7.58 3.96 -3.81
C LEU A 51 -8.05 4.35 -2.41
N PRO A 52 -7.81 5.58 -1.91
CA PRO A 52 -8.33 5.98 -0.61
C PRO A 52 -9.86 5.87 -0.56
N PHE A 53 -10.55 6.15 -1.68
CA PHE A 53 -12.02 6.13 -1.79
C PHE A 53 -12.62 4.74 -1.57
N CYS A 54 -11.97 3.70 -2.10
CA CYS A 54 -12.42 2.32 -1.93
C CYS A 54 -12.34 1.86 -0.46
N ASN A 55 -11.35 2.39 0.28
CA ASN A 55 -11.04 2.03 1.66
C ASN A 55 -11.63 2.98 2.72
N LEU A 56 -12.46 3.95 2.35
CA LEU A 56 -13.03 4.95 3.29
C LEU A 56 -14.03 4.36 4.31
N ASP A 57 -14.67 3.23 3.99
CA ASP A 57 -15.66 2.59 4.87
C ASP A 57 -15.54 1.07 4.81
N GLY A 58 -15.32 0.43 5.96
CA GLY A 58 -15.23 -1.02 6.08
C GLY A 58 -16.54 -1.75 5.73
N GLN A 59 -17.68 -1.07 5.69
CA GLN A 59 -18.94 -1.62 5.13
C GLN A 59 -18.91 -1.70 3.61
N MET A 60 -18.10 -0.86 2.98
CA MET A 60 -18.05 -0.70 1.54
C MET A 60 -16.92 -1.50 0.90
N ALA A 61 -15.80 -1.65 1.62
CA ALA A 61 -14.75 -2.63 1.30
C ALA A 61 -15.30 -4.07 1.14
N ARG A 62 -16.48 -4.37 1.70
CA ARG A 62 -17.16 -5.68 1.56
C ARG A 62 -18.08 -5.80 0.34
N ARG A 63 -18.43 -4.69 -0.30
CA ARG A 63 -19.45 -4.63 -1.37
C ARG A 63 -18.87 -4.24 -2.72
N GLY A 64 -17.71 -3.59 -2.74
CA GLY A 64 -16.96 -3.29 -3.95
C GLY A 64 -16.01 -4.43 -4.32
N SER A 65 -15.67 -4.50 -5.60
CA SER A 65 -14.54 -5.30 -6.08
C SER A 65 -13.58 -4.34 -6.76
N GLU A 66 -12.32 -4.42 -6.37
CA GLU A 66 -11.24 -3.61 -6.92
C GLU A 66 -10.53 -4.42 -7.98
N PHE A 67 -10.40 -3.85 -9.18
CA PHE A 67 -9.67 -4.48 -10.28
C PHE A 67 -8.51 -3.58 -10.65
N HIS A 68 -7.31 -4.08 -10.41
CA HIS A 68 -6.09 -3.35 -10.68
C HIS A 68 -5.59 -3.61 -12.09
N PHE A 69 -5.54 -2.56 -12.91
CA PHE A 69 -4.96 -2.59 -14.24
C PHE A 69 -3.53 -2.04 -14.17
N ALA A 70 -2.61 -2.89 -13.72
CA ALA A 70 -1.20 -2.54 -13.63
C ALA A 70 -0.60 -2.25 -15.02
N ARG A 71 0.51 -1.50 -15.05
CA ARG A 71 1.32 -1.38 -16.27
C ARG A 71 2.05 -2.70 -16.55
N TYR A 72 2.50 -2.87 -17.78
CA TYR A 72 3.29 -4.04 -18.15
C TYR A 72 4.63 -4.03 -17.41
N HIS A 73 5.05 -5.18 -16.91
CA HIS A 73 6.33 -5.39 -16.22
C HIS A 73 7.33 -6.11 -17.13
N MET A 74 8.62 -5.76 -16.99
CA MET A 74 9.67 -6.34 -17.83
C MET A 74 10.12 -7.71 -17.30
N GLU A 75 9.81 -7.98 -16.04
CA GLU A 75 10.11 -9.21 -15.33
C GLU A 75 9.10 -10.33 -15.63
N ASP A 76 7.93 -10.00 -16.19
CA ASP A 76 6.89 -10.95 -16.60
C ASP A 76 6.91 -11.13 -18.13
N GLU A 77 7.18 -12.36 -18.58
CA GLU A 77 7.23 -12.70 -20.00
C GLU A 77 5.85 -12.58 -20.68
N ASN A 78 4.76 -12.82 -19.94
CA ASN A 78 3.40 -12.64 -20.46
C ASN A 78 3.15 -11.15 -20.75
N ASP A 79 3.55 -10.27 -19.84
CA ASP A 79 3.47 -8.83 -20.03
C ASP A 79 4.35 -8.37 -21.19
N CYS A 80 5.57 -8.89 -21.30
CA CYS A 80 6.45 -8.61 -22.44
C CYS A 80 5.81 -9.04 -23.76
N GLN A 81 5.16 -10.21 -23.81
CA GLN A 81 4.44 -10.67 -25.00
C GLN A 81 3.23 -9.79 -25.31
N ALA A 82 2.41 -9.47 -24.31
CA ALA A 82 1.24 -8.61 -24.47
C ALA A 82 1.63 -7.19 -24.93
N PHE A 83 2.70 -6.63 -24.38
CA PHE A 83 3.25 -5.35 -24.80
C PHE A 83 3.73 -5.37 -26.25
N ARG A 84 4.50 -6.40 -26.67
CA ARG A 84 4.92 -6.57 -28.07
C ARG A 84 3.73 -6.65 -29.02
N ASN A 85 2.68 -7.39 -28.65
CA ASN A 85 1.46 -7.49 -29.45
C ASN A 85 0.73 -6.14 -29.56
N ALA A 86 0.64 -5.39 -28.46
CA ALA A 86 0.03 -4.08 -28.43
C ALA A 86 0.82 -3.06 -29.25
N LEU A 87 2.16 -3.03 -29.12
CA LEU A 87 3.05 -2.20 -29.94
C LEU A 87 2.87 -2.52 -31.43
N SER A 88 2.93 -3.80 -31.81
CA SER A 88 2.73 -4.23 -33.21
C SER A 88 1.37 -3.76 -33.74
N SER A 89 0.31 -3.90 -32.93
CA SER A 89 -1.05 -3.47 -33.30
C SER A 89 -1.16 -1.97 -33.49
N LEU A 90 -0.51 -1.17 -32.64
CA LEU A 90 -0.47 0.29 -32.77
C LEU A 90 0.32 0.71 -34.01
N LEU A 91 1.48 0.11 -34.27
CA LEU A 91 2.28 0.42 -35.45
C LEU A 91 1.50 0.14 -36.74
N LYS A 92 0.70 -0.94 -36.80
CA LYS A 92 -0.10 -1.30 -37.98
C LYS A 92 -1.23 -0.32 -38.29
N GLN A 93 -1.60 0.52 -37.34
CA GLN A 93 -2.63 1.56 -37.52
C GLN A 93 -2.05 2.89 -38.03
N ILE A 94 -0.72 2.98 -38.17
CA ILE A 94 -0.06 4.22 -38.61
C ILE A 94 -0.24 4.35 -40.13
N PRO A 95 -0.81 5.46 -40.63
CA PRO A 95 -1.10 5.65 -42.06
C PRO A 95 0.12 6.18 -42.83
N LEU A 96 1.31 5.67 -42.53
CA LEU A 96 2.59 5.99 -43.19
C LEU A 96 3.38 4.69 -43.36
N GLU A 97 4.42 4.72 -44.20
CA GLU A 97 5.38 3.61 -44.23
C GLU A 97 6.07 3.48 -42.87
N VAL A 98 6.18 2.25 -42.36
CA VAL A 98 6.81 1.94 -41.08
C VAL A 98 7.67 0.69 -41.25
N ASP A 99 8.95 0.78 -40.88
CA ASP A 99 9.83 -0.37 -40.77
C ASP A 99 9.47 -1.20 -39.51
N HIS A 100 8.42 -2.01 -39.64
CA HIS A 100 7.86 -2.80 -38.55
C HIS A 100 8.89 -3.72 -37.89
N ASP A 101 9.66 -4.47 -38.69
CA ASP A 101 10.60 -5.46 -38.16
C ASP A 101 11.70 -4.79 -37.33
N ARG A 102 12.25 -3.67 -37.82
CA ARG A 102 13.29 -2.93 -37.09
C ARG A 102 12.77 -2.28 -35.81
N LEU A 103 11.55 -1.77 -35.82
CA LEU A 103 10.94 -1.20 -34.60
C LEU A 103 10.61 -2.29 -33.58
N MET A 104 10.09 -3.43 -34.03
CA MET A 104 9.81 -4.59 -33.17
C MET A 104 11.09 -5.21 -32.60
N GLN A 105 12.19 -5.23 -33.35
CA GLN A 105 13.51 -5.61 -32.83
C GLN A 105 13.98 -4.73 -31.68
N ARG A 106 13.45 -3.50 -31.52
CA ARG A 106 13.80 -2.57 -30.44
C ARG A 106 12.61 -2.27 -29.52
N TRP A 107 11.70 -3.23 -29.36
CA TRP A 107 10.48 -3.05 -28.56
C TRP A 107 10.75 -2.56 -27.12
N TRP A 108 11.87 -2.93 -26.50
CA TRP A 108 12.27 -2.49 -25.16
C TRP A 108 12.41 -0.96 -25.05
N TYR A 109 12.83 -0.29 -26.12
CA TYR A 109 12.92 1.17 -26.16
C TYR A 109 11.54 1.82 -25.99
N PHE A 110 10.53 1.22 -26.62
CA PHE A 110 9.14 1.65 -26.48
C PHE A 110 8.58 1.33 -25.10
N PHE A 111 8.94 0.17 -24.55
CA PHE A 111 8.58 -0.23 -23.20
C PHE A 111 9.11 0.77 -22.17
N GLU A 112 10.42 1.05 -22.18
CA GLU A 112 11.05 2.00 -21.25
C GLU A 112 10.51 3.42 -21.42
N GLY A 113 10.41 3.91 -22.66
CA GLY A 113 9.91 5.25 -22.95
C GLY A 113 8.44 5.45 -22.56
N SER A 114 7.65 4.38 -22.52
CA SER A 114 6.25 4.40 -22.10
C SER A 114 6.02 3.95 -20.66
N LEU A 115 7.07 3.57 -19.93
CA LEU A 115 7.00 3.00 -18.57
C LEU A 115 6.18 1.71 -18.48
N GLY A 116 5.99 0.99 -19.59
CA GLY A 116 5.07 -0.15 -19.68
C GLY A 116 3.59 0.27 -19.76
N CYS A 117 3.27 1.56 -19.93
CA CYS A 117 1.90 2.06 -20.06
C CYS A 117 1.53 2.25 -21.53
N ILE A 118 0.61 1.42 -22.05
CA ILE A 118 0.21 1.48 -23.47
C ILE A 118 -0.42 2.82 -23.86
N GLY A 119 -1.09 3.50 -22.94
CA GLY A 119 -1.63 4.85 -23.15
C GLY A 119 -0.53 5.89 -23.42
N ILE A 120 0.58 5.83 -22.68
CA ILE A 120 1.74 6.71 -22.89
C ILE A 120 2.41 6.39 -24.23
N LEU A 121 2.56 5.11 -24.57
CA LEU A 121 3.08 4.67 -25.86
C LEU A 121 2.24 5.21 -27.01
N LYS A 122 0.92 5.04 -26.96
CA LYS A 122 -0.01 5.55 -27.98
C LYS A 122 0.14 7.06 -28.17
N GLN A 123 0.16 7.82 -27.09
CA GLN A 123 0.35 9.27 -27.19
C GLN A 123 1.71 9.65 -27.78
N TRP A 124 2.77 8.90 -27.45
CA TRP A 124 4.09 9.12 -28.05
C TRP A 124 4.09 8.84 -29.57
N LEU A 125 3.50 7.73 -30.01
CA LEU A 125 3.36 7.41 -31.43
C LEU A 125 2.53 8.47 -32.17
N VAL A 126 1.45 8.97 -31.57
CA VAL A 126 0.65 10.08 -32.14
C VAL A 126 1.48 11.35 -32.28
N ARG A 127 2.30 11.72 -31.28
CA ARG A 127 3.22 12.86 -31.39
C ARG A 127 4.24 12.66 -32.52
N ALA A 128 4.78 11.46 -32.68
CA ALA A 128 5.73 11.15 -33.74
C ALA A 128 5.09 11.20 -35.13
N LEU A 129 3.89 10.63 -35.27
CA LEU A 129 3.10 10.71 -36.50
C LEU A 129 2.78 12.16 -36.87
N TYR A 130 2.35 12.97 -35.90
CA TYR A 130 2.10 14.39 -36.13
C TYR A 130 3.35 15.12 -36.65
N ARG A 131 4.54 14.81 -36.13
CA ARG A 131 5.79 15.37 -36.65
C ARG A 131 6.07 14.92 -38.09
N ALA A 132 5.95 13.64 -38.38
CA ALA A 132 6.16 13.09 -39.72
C ALA A 132 5.24 13.76 -40.75
N LEU A 133 3.95 13.90 -40.42
CA LEU A 133 2.96 14.55 -41.27
C LEU A 133 3.27 16.04 -41.48
N ARG A 134 3.74 16.75 -40.45
CA ARG A 134 4.17 18.15 -40.56
C ARG A 134 5.42 18.34 -41.41
N GLU A 135 6.28 17.34 -41.46
CA GLU A 135 7.47 17.30 -42.31
C GLU A 135 7.14 16.76 -43.71
N GLU A 136 5.85 16.51 -44.01
CA GLU A 136 5.35 15.91 -45.28
C GLU A 136 6.06 14.58 -45.61
N SER A 137 6.49 13.86 -44.58
CA SER A 137 7.21 12.59 -44.73
C SER A 137 6.24 11.45 -45.02
N ALA A 138 6.57 10.63 -46.02
CA ALA A 138 5.82 9.40 -46.34
C ALA A 138 6.10 8.25 -45.35
N GLU A 139 7.12 8.38 -44.50
CA GLU A 139 7.57 7.33 -43.58
C GLU A 139 7.66 7.83 -42.13
N LEU A 140 7.28 6.99 -41.18
CA LEU A 140 7.58 7.23 -39.76
C LEU A 140 9.02 6.82 -39.42
N THR A 141 9.95 7.73 -39.64
CA THR A 141 11.37 7.51 -39.34
C THR A 141 11.68 7.49 -37.83
N ARG A 142 12.83 6.90 -37.49
CA ARG A 142 13.41 6.92 -36.13
C ARG A 142 13.58 8.33 -35.57
N ALA A 143 13.94 9.30 -36.39
CA ALA A 143 14.14 10.68 -35.95
C ALA A 143 12.83 11.31 -35.44
N HIS A 144 11.69 10.98 -36.06
CA HIS A 144 10.37 11.44 -35.59
C HIS A 144 10.04 10.88 -34.21
N LEU A 145 10.36 9.60 -33.97
CA LEU A 145 10.15 8.92 -32.69
C LEU A 145 11.01 9.54 -31.58
N GLU A 146 12.32 9.69 -31.82
CA GLU A 146 13.27 10.23 -30.84
C GLU A 146 12.95 11.69 -30.47
N LYS A 147 12.58 12.53 -31.44
CA LYS A 147 12.13 13.91 -31.19
C LYS A 147 10.79 14.00 -30.44
N SER A 148 10.04 12.90 -30.33
CA SER A 148 8.70 12.86 -29.72
C SER A 148 8.68 12.26 -28.32
N VAL A 149 9.84 11.85 -27.82
CA VAL A 149 10.05 11.40 -26.44
C VAL A 149 9.70 12.54 -25.47
N LEU A 150 9.16 12.19 -24.31
CA LEU A 150 8.87 13.17 -23.28
C LEU A 150 10.17 13.67 -22.62
N PRO A 151 10.24 14.94 -22.23
CA PRO A 151 11.36 15.43 -21.44
C PRO A 151 11.56 14.62 -20.16
N ASP A 152 12.82 14.38 -19.78
CA ASP A 152 13.20 13.53 -18.65
C ASP A 152 12.45 13.88 -17.35
N ALA A 153 12.30 15.17 -17.04
CA ALA A 153 11.58 15.63 -15.84
C ALA A 153 10.11 15.16 -15.80
N LYS A 154 9.40 15.14 -16.95
CA LYS A 154 8.03 14.64 -17.01
C LYS A 154 8.00 13.12 -16.89
N TRP A 155 8.93 12.44 -17.54
CA TRP A 155 9.04 10.99 -17.49
C TRP A 155 9.36 10.49 -16.07
N GLU A 156 10.30 11.14 -15.38
CA GLU A 156 10.66 10.83 -13.99
C GLU A 156 9.47 11.03 -13.05
N ARG A 157 8.70 12.09 -13.25
CA ARG A 157 7.50 12.35 -12.46
C ARG A 157 6.46 11.25 -12.64
N MET A 158 6.11 10.91 -13.89
CA MET A 158 5.17 9.82 -14.18
C MET A 158 5.67 8.47 -13.62
N ARG A 159 6.97 8.21 -13.68
CA ARG A 159 7.57 6.99 -13.12
C ARG A 159 7.49 6.97 -11.59
N ALA A 160 7.64 8.10 -10.93
CA ALA A 160 7.47 8.20 -9.48
C ALA A 160 6.00 7.99 -9.09
N ASP A 161 5.07 8.63 -9.79
CA ASP A 161 3.64 8.55 -9.52
C ASP A 161 3.12 7.11 -9.73
N ALA A 162 3.50 6.45 -10.83
CA ALA A 162 3.15 5.04 -11.09
C ALA A 162 3.65 4.11 -9.99
N ARG A 163 4.93 4.22 -9.59
CA ARG A 163 5.52 3.39 -8.52
C ARG A 163 4.86 3.63 -7.16
N SER A 164 4.54 4.88 -6.85
CA SER A 164 3.88 5.23 -5.59
C SER A 164 2.50 4.60 -5.52
N GLY A 165 1.71 4.73 -6.59
CA GLY A 165 0.36 4.16 -6.64
C GLY A 165 0.34 2.63 -6.65
N GLU A 166 1.28 1.99 -7.35
CA GLU A 166 1.47 0.53 -7.30
C GLU A 166 1.80 0.03 -5.90
N ALA A 167 2.69 0.72 -5.19
CA ALA A 167 3.06 0.37 -3.83
C ALA A 167 1.89 0.57 -2.84
N GLU A 168 1.09 1.63 -3.02
CA GLU A 168 -0.10 1.88 -2.21
C GLU A 168 -1.18 0.82 -2.45
N PHE A 169 -1.38 0.40 -3.72
CA PHE A 169 -2.28 -0.69 -4.07
C PHE A 169 -1.85 -2.01 -3.42
N GLN A 170 -0.58 -2.41 -3.56
CA GLN A 170 -0.06 -3.65 -2.97
C GLN A 170 -0.19 -3.69 -1.45
N TYR A 171 -0.01 -2.54 -0.80
CA TYR A 171 -0.22 -2.42 0.64
C TYR A 171 -1.71 -2.58 1.01
N ALA A 172 -2.62 -1.93 0.27
CA ALA A 172 -4.05 -1.98 0.51
C ALA A 172 -4.65 -3.37 0.22
N ASP A 173 -4.23 -4.03 -0.85
CA ASP A 173 -4.63 -5.39 -1.26
C ASP A 173 -4.10 -6.47 -0.30
N GLY A 174 -3.25 -6.08 0.66
CA GLY A 174 -2.75 -6.98 1.68
C GLY A 174 -1.69 -7.95 1.18
N GLN A 175 -1.14 -7.76 -0.02
CA GLN A 175 -0.03 -8.58 -0.55
C GLN A 175 1.26 -8.41 0.27
N THR A 176 1.39 -7.30 0.99
CA THR A 176 2.54 -6.96 1.83
C THR A 176 2.16 -6.73 3.30
N SER A 177 1.07 -7.34 3.77
CA SER A 177 0.50 -7.04 5.09
C SER A 177 0.86 -8.07 6.16
N TYR A 178 0.76 -7.65 7.43
CA TYR A 178 0.77 -8.53 8.60
C TYR A 178 -0.24 -9.69 8.48
N LEU A 179 -1.31 -9.56 7.68
CA LEU A 179 -2.27 -10.64 7.45
C LEU A 179 -1.70 -11.75 6.56
N SER A 180 -0.81 -11.43 5.62
CA SER A 180 -0.08 -12.42 4.80
C SER A 180 0.86 -13.23 5.70
N ASP A 181 1.54 -12.55 6.62
CA ASP A 181 2.38 -13.19 7.64
C ASP A 181 1.56 -14.04 8.63
N LEU A 182 0.35 -13.59 9.01
CA LEU A 182 -0.58 -14.38 9.81
C LEU A 182 -1.15 -15.59 9.08
N ALA A 183 -1.40 -15.48 7.78
CA ALA A 183 -1.86 -16.61 6.95
C ALA A 183 -0.76 -17.67 6.75
N ALA A 184 0.51 -17.27 6.85
CA ALA A 184 1.66 -18.16 6.86
C ALA A 184 1.97 -18.76 8.25
N MET A 185 1.25 -18.38 9.31
CA MET A 185 1.39 -19.04 10.61
C MET A 185 0.77 -20.44 10.55
N PRO A 186 1.45 -21.47 11.12
CA PRO A 186 0.89 -22.80 11.18
C PRO A 186 -0.40 -22.76 12.00
N THR A 187 -1.54 -22.92 11.32
CA THR A 187 -2.84 -23.16 11.96
C THR A 187 -2.66 -24.26 12.99
N PHE A 188 -3.07 -23.98 14.24
CA PHE A 188 -3.12 -24.95 15.32
C PHE A 188 -3.88 -26.17 14.81
N VAL A 189 -3.16 -27.26 14.53
CA VAL A 189 -3.77 -28.52 14.11
C VAL A 189 -4.65 -28.96 15.28
N PRO A 190 -5.98 -29.10 15.10
CA PRO A 190 -6.80 -29.72 16.12
C PRO A 190 -6.23 -31.11 16.33
N LYS A 191 -5.71 -31.38 17.52
CA LYS A 191 -5.13 -32.66 17.90
C LYS A 191 -6.19 -33.72 17.63
N GLN A 192 -6.03 -34.51 16.56
CA GLN A 192 -6.95 -35.61 16.28
C GLN A 192 -6.99 -36.51 17.53
N PRO A 193 -8.17 -36.88 18.04
CA PRO A 193 -8.23 -37.88 19.09
C PRO A 193 -7.71 -39.20 18.54
N ASN A 194 -6.75 -39.80 19.26
CA ASN A 194 -6.14 -41.09 18.92
C ASN A 194 -7.21 -42.12 18.54
N PRO A 195 -6.99 -42.95 17.51
CA PRO A 195 -7.86 -44.08 17.24
C PRO A 195 -7.73 -45.08 18.39
N ALA A 196 -8.88 -45.45 18.98
CA ALA A 196 -8.97 -46.56 19.90
C ALA A 196 -8.63 -47.86 19.16
N PRO A 197 -7.77 -48.75 19.70
CA PRO A 197 -7.56 -50.05 19.10
C PRO A 197 -8.82 -50.91 19.26
N ALA A 198 -9.30 -51.44 18.13
CA ALA A 198 -10.36 -52.43 18.09
C ALA A 198 -9.74 -53.84 18.22
N SER A 199 -10.26 -54.64 19.14
CA SER A 199 -10.27 -56.10 18.99
C SER A 199 -11.50 -56.70 19.67
N LEU A 200 -12.09 -57.63 18.92
CA LEU A 200 -13.39 -58.27 19.09
C LEU A 200 -13.38 -59.45 20.11
N SER A 201 -14.60 -59.78 20.55
CA SER A 201 -15.18 -61.15 20.73
C SER A 201 -15.47 -61.67 22.15
N THR A 202 -16.64 -62.31 22.24
CA THR A 202 -17.50 -62.78 23.36
C THR A 202 -17.10 -64.17 23.94
N PRO A 203 -17.81 -64.81 24.93
CA PRO A 203 -17.29 -65.56 26.11
C PRO A 203 -17.48 -67.11 26.01
N PRO A 204 -17.58 -67.98 27.08
CA PRO A 204 -17.05 -68.14 28.47
C PRO A 204 -16.24 -69.52 28.60
N PRO A 205 -15.97 -70.24 29.75
CA PRO A 205 -16.46 -70.17 31.15
C PRO A 205 -15.43 -70.33 32.33
N GLU A 206 -15.97 -70.08 33.55
CA GLU A 206 -15.72 -70.64 34.92
C GLU A 206 -14.31 -71.17 35.27
N ASP A 207 -13.63 -70.75 36.35
CA ASP A 207 -14.04 -70.96 37.75
C ASP A 207 -13.11 -70.21 38.78
N ALA A 208 -13.57 -70.10 40.03
CA ALA A 208 -12.82 -69.95 41.29
C ALA A 208 -12.19 -68.60 41.77
N THR A 209 -12.90 -68.03 42.75
CA THR A 209 -12.45 -67.57 44.10
C THR A 209 -11.83 -66.18 44.33
N ALA A 210 -12.55 -65.42 45.19
CA ALA A 210 -12.11 -64.59 46.33
C ALA A 210 -11.20 -63.36 46.03
N ASP A 211 -11.34 -62.17 46.60
CA ASP A 211 -12.07 -61.70 47.77
C ASP A 211 -12.06 -60.15 47.79
N GLN A 212 -13.03 -59.56 48.48
CA GLN A 212 -12.98 -58.27 49.19
C GLN A 212 -13.03 -56.89 48.48
N LYS A 213 -14.23 -56.30 48.68
CA LYS A 213 -14.52 -55.04 49.42
C LYS A 213 -14.58 -53.67 48.70
N ALA A 214 -15.79 -53.12 48.83
CA ALA A 214 -16.17 -51.76 49.30
C ALA A 214 -16.73 -50.77 48.25
N ARG A 215 -17.75 -50.03 48.72
CA ARG A 215 -18.84 -49.38 47.96
C ARG A 215 -18.57 -47.90 47.62
N LYS A 216 -19.02 -47.49 46.42
CA LYS A 216 -19.65 -46.24 45.90
C LYS A 216 -19.73 -44.97 46.80
N PRO A 217 -19.66 -43.74 46.22
CA PRO A 217 -20.87 -43.14 45.61
C PRO A 217 -20.69 -42.35 44.30
N LYS A 218 -21.83 -42.13 43.63
CA LYS A 218 -22.05 -41.24 42.47
C LYS A 218 -22.18 -39.77 42.95
N SER A 219 -21.59 -38.81 42.24
CA SER A 219 -22.06 -37.41 42.17
C SER A 219 -22.00 -36.96 40.70
N ARG A 220 -23.17 -36.78 40.05
CA ARG A 220 -23.92 -35.54 39.77
C ARG A 220 -23.20 -34.56 38.82
N VAL A 221 -23.74 -34.51 37.60
CA VAL A 221 -23.56 -33.46 36.59
C VAL A 221 -24.18 -32.16 37.10
N GLY A 222 -23.45 -31.05 36.94
CA GLY A 222 -23.93 -29.68 37.14
C GLY A 222 -23.51 -29.04 38.45
N GLU A 223 -22.32 -28.42 38.50
CA GLU A 223 -22.09 -27.04 38.96
C GLU A 223 -20.61 -26.62 38.72
N PRO A 224 -20.34 -25.34 38.36
CA PRO A 224 -19.06 -24.91 37.83
C PRO A 224 -18.09 -24.43 38.93
N SER A 225 -16.80 -24.71 38.77
CA SER A 225 -15.75 -24.06 39.59
C SER A 225 -15.14 -22.88 38.81
N PRO A 226 -15.11 -21.65 39.36
CA PRO A 226 -14.42 -20.54 38.74
C PRO A 226 -12.93 -20.69 39.05
N ARG A 227 -12.09 -20.90 38.04
CA ARG A 227 -10.66 -20.63 38.15
C ARG A 227 -10.30 -19.47 37.23
N ARG A 228 -9.98 -18.36 37.88
CA ARG A 228 -9.30 -17.20 37.31
C ARG A 228 -7.82 -17.57 37.22
N ASP A 229 -7.28 -17.66 36.02
CA ASP A 229 -5.84 -17.86 35.83
C ASP A 229 -5.06 -16.62 36.28
N GLN A 230 -3.90 -16.84 36.88
CA GLN A 230 -2.97 -15.77 37.25
C GLN A 230 -2.44 -15.10 35.99
N VAL A 231 -2.71 -13.81 35.84
CA VAL A 231 -2.07 -12.98 34.81
C VAL A 231 -0.72 -12.54 35.38
N GLY A 232 0.34 -13.25 34.97
CA GLY A 232 1.73 -12.93 35.27
C GLY A 232 2.52 -12.92 33.97
N THR A 233 3.09 -11.77 33.66
CA THR A 233 3.84 -11.40 32.45
C THR A 233 5.06 -12.31 32.21
N ALA A 234 5.05 -13.04 31.09
CA ALA A 234 6.27 -13.46 30.42
C ALA A 234 6.61 -12.39 29.37
N GLN A 235 7.60 -11.56 29.67
CA GLN A 235 8.21 -10.66 28.69
C GLN A 235 8.85 -11.53 27.60
N GLN A 236 8.24 -11.54 26.41
CA GLN A 236 8.97 -11.84 25.18
C GLN A 236 9.43 -10.50 24.61
N GLU A 237 10.75 -10.34 24.49
CA GLU A 237 11.38 -9.18 23.86
C GLU A 237 11.05 -9.17 22.36
N GLU A 238 9.97 -8.48 22.01
CA GLU A 238 9.72 -8.01 20.66
C GLU A 238 10.77 -6.95 20.31
N LYS A 239 11.49 -7.11 19.20
CA LYS A 239 12.35 -6.05 18.66
C LYS A 239 11.46 -4.89 18.23
N SER A 240 11.29 -3.89 19.09
CA SER A 240 10.48 -2.72 18.79
C SER A 240 11.02 -1.98 17.57
N THR A 241 10.19 -1.78 16.55
CA THR A 241 10.51 -0.96 15.36
C THR A 241 10.54 0.54 15.66
N GLN A 242 10.26 0.91 16.91
CA GLN A 242 10.21 2.28 17.41
C GLN A 242 11.37 2.54 18.37
N CYS A 243 11.80 3.79 18.45
CA CYS A 243 12.76 4.26 19.42
C CYS A 243 12.20 4.07 20.84
N SER A 244 13.06 3.70 21.79
CA SER A 244 12.72 3.56 23.21
C SER A 244 12.29 4.87 23.88
N PHE A 245 12.45 6.02 23.21
CA PHE A 245 12.03 7.33 23.72
C PHE A 245 10.78 7.83 22.99
N SER A 246 9.68 7.91 23.74
CA SER A 246 8.50 8.69 23.38
C SER A 246 7.93 9.29 24.66
N GLY A 247 7.52 10.56 24.63
CA GLY A 247 7.08 11.23 25.86
C GLY A 247 7.30 12.74 25.89
N PRO A 248 6.95 13.36 27.02
CA PRO A 248 7.10 14.79 27.22
C PRO A 248 8.58 15.17 27.28
N ILE A 249 8.93 16.28 26.65
CA ILE A 249 10.26 16.91 26.74
C ILE A 249 10.19 18.15 27.61
N LYS A 250 11.33 18.54 28.20
CA LYS A 250 11.47 19.76 29.02
C LYS A 250 11.54 21.02 28.15
N LEU A 251 10.56 21.18 27.27
CA LEU A 251 10.38 22.37 26.44
C LEU A 251 9.10 23.08 26.87
N GLU A 252 9.21 24.36 27.21
CA GLU A 252 8.08 25.19 27.61
C GLU A 252 7.08 25.36 26.47
N ALA A 253 5.79 25.16 26.76
CA ALA A 253 4.72 25.29 25.78
C ALA A 253 4.67 26.66 25.09
N VAL A 254 5.06 27.73 25.80
CA VAL A 254 5.09 29.10 25.28
C VAL A 254 6.12 29.23 24.16
N ARG A 255 7.37 28.80 24.39
CA ARG A 255 8.44 28.82 23.38
C ARG A 255 8.13 27.93 22.16
N TRP A 256 7.37 26.85 22.37
CA TRP A 256 6.90 26.00 21.28
C TRP A 256 5.85 26.72 20.41
N LEU A 257 4.85 27.35 21.03
CA LEU A 257 3.77 28.07 20.33
C LEU A 257 4.27 29.34 19.61
N GLU A 258 5.28 30.01 20.16
CA GLU A 258 5.94 31.14 19.52
C GLU A 258 6.74 30.73 18.26
N SER A 259 7.13 29.46 18.15
CA SER A 259 7.79 28.93 16.96
C SER A 259 6.80 28.29 15.99
N THR A 260 6.96 28.53 14.69
CA THR A 260 6.24 27.79 13.66
C THR A 260 6.83 26.39 13.39
N VAL A 261 7.85 25.98 14.16
CA VAL A 261 8.66 24.79 13.93
C VAL A 261 8.12 23.60 14.73
N GLN A 262 7.63 22.58 14.02
CA GLN A 262 7.06 21.37 14.62
C GLN A 262 8.03 20.17 14.65
N GLU A 263 9.26 20.36 14.19
CA GLU A 263 10.26 19.30 14.06
C GLU A 263 11.19 19.28 15.28
N VAL A 264 11.39 18.10 15.87
CA VAL A 264 12.18 17.88 17.08
C VAL A 264 13.15 16.73 16.87
N GLN A 265 14.38 16.87 17.34
CA GLN A 265 15.37 15.80 17.37
C GLN A 265 15.24 15.01 18.68
N CYS A 266 15.03 13.70 18.55
CA CYS A 266 15.02 12.80 19.69
C CYS A 266 16.41 12.78 20.38
N PRO A 267 16.48 12.97 21.71
CA PRO A 267 17.76 12.97 22.44
C PRO A 267 18.38 11.57 22.50
N THR A 268 17.56 10.52 22.46
CA THR A 268 18.01 9.12 22.61
C THR A 268 18.56 8.53 21.31
N CYS A 269 17.86 8.71 20.18
CA CYS A 269 18.29 8.13 18.90
C CYS A 269 18.73 9.16 17.85
N GLY A 270 18.54 10.46 18.10
CA GLY A 270 18.91 11.52 17.17
C GLY A 270 18.06 11.62 15.90
N SER A 271 16.95 10.88 15.79
CA SER A 271 16.01 11.02 14.67
C SER A 271 15.23 12.32 14.77
N VAL A 272 14.91 12.94 13.63
CA VAL A 272 14.02 14.10 13.57
C VAL A 272 12.60 13.62 13.35
N SER A 273 11.70 13.95 14.26
CA SER A 273 10.27 13.60 14.21
C SER A 273 9.40 14.81 14.57
N LYS A 274 8.09 14.70 14.32
CA LYS A 274 7.15 15.76 14.70
C LYS A 274 6.80 15.63 16.18
N ALA A 275 6.82 16.75 16.91
CA ALA A 275 6.25 16.81 18.25
C ALA A 275 4.90 17.55 18.24
N LYS A 276 4.10 17.31 19.28
CA LYS A 276 2.79 17.95 19.47
C LYS A 276 2.67 18.48 20.88
N LEU A 277 1.93 19.56 21.05
CA LEU A 277 1.54 20.04 22.37
C LEU A 277 0.42 19.15 22.92
N LYS A 278 0.61 18.56 24.11
CA LYS A 278 -0.40 17.79 24.83
C LYS A 278 -0.54 18.37 26.24
N GLY A 279 -1.58 19.17 26.45
CA GLY A 279 -1.70 19.96 27.68
C GLY A 279 -0.64 21.06 27.73
N GLN A 280 0.14 21.12 28.80
CA GLN A 280 1.22 22.10 29.00
C GLN A 280 2.61 21.56 28.59
N SER A 281 2.70 20.36 28.03
CA SER A 281 3.96 19.72 27.68
C SER A 281 4.06 19.42 26.18
N VAL A 282 5.24 19.63 25.61
CA VAL A 282 5.56 19.20 24.24
C VAL A 282 5.94 17.73 24.28
N VAL A 283 5.31 16.91 23.44
CA VAL A 283 5.46 15.45 23.43
C VAL A 283 5.98 14.98 22.08
N ILE A 284 7.08 14.21 22.11
CA ILE A 284 7.59 13.51 20.93
C ILE A 284 6.74 12.25 20.72
N ALA A 285 6.12 12.14 19.55
CA ALA A 285 5.35 10.95 19.18
C ALA A 285 6.27 9.72 18.97
N PRO A 286 5.73 8.49 19.10
CA PRO A 286 6.49 7.29 18.76
C PRO A 286 7.06 7.38 17.34
N HIS A 287 8.35 7.13 17.20
CA HIS A 287 9.09 7.33 15.96
C HIS A 287 10.12 6.21 15.75
N PRO A 288 10.46 5.86 14.50
CA PRO A 288 11.50 4.86 14.24
C PRO A 288 12.89 5.40 14.64
N PRO A 289 13.81 4.54 15.13
CA PRO A 289 15.16 4.97 15.47
C PRO A 289 15.94 5.42 14.23
N ARG A 290 16.91 6.31 14.42
CA ARG A 290 17.75 6.82 13.34
C ARG A 290 18.59 5.70 12.73
N LYS A 291 18.30 5.32 11.48
CA LYS A 291 19.21 4.54 10.62
C LYS A 291 20.39 5.45 10.23
N SER A 292 21.61 4.91 10.13
CA SER A 292 22.96 5.56 10.04
C SER A 292 23.19 6.79 9.12
N ARG A 293 22.16 7.36 8.49
CA ARG A 293 22.21 8.58 7.67
C ARG A 293 22.46 9.84 8.50
N ALA A 294 23.05 10.87 7.88
CA ALA A 294 23.19 12.21 8.45
C ALA A 294 21.82 12.79 8.88
N VAL A 295 21.81 13.61 9.93
CA VAL A 295 20.57 14.23 10.44
C VAL A 295 19.95 15.08 9.33
N ARG A 296 18.63 14.98 9.15
CA ARG A 296 17.90 15.76 8.14
C ARG A 296 18.24 17.25 8.30
N ASN A 297 18.68 17.91 7.22
CA ASN A 297 19.02 19.34 7.23
C ASN A 297 17.74 20.18 7.23
N VAL A 298 17.14 20.32 8.41
CA VAL A 298 15.92 21.09 8.68
C VAL A 298 16.06 21.86 9.99
N THR A 299 15.32 22.97 10.09
CA THR A 299 15.21 23.74 11.33
C THR A 299 14.43 22.93 12.35
N ARG A 300 15.03 22.63 13.49
CA ARG A 300 14.45 21.70 14.47
C ARG A 300 14.84 22.04 15.89
N TRP A 301 14.04 21.61 16.84
CA TRP A 301 14.36 21.65 18.26
C TRP A 301 15.34 20.54 18.62
N MET A 302 16.40 20.87 19.37
CA MET A 302 17.41 19.93 19.83
C MET A 302 17.75 20.23 21.29
N GLU A 303 17.98 19.19 22.09
CA GLU A 303 18.52 19.34 23.43
C GLU A 303 20.04 19.55 23.37
N GLN A 304 20.52 20.67 23.90
CA GLN A 304 21.92 21.03 24.06
C GLN A 304 22.13 21.39 25.53
N GLU A 305 23.09 20.74 26.20
CA GLU A 305 23.46 21.07 27.60
C GLU A 305 22.24 21.11 28.57
N MET A 306 21.32 20.15 28.43
CA MET A 306 20.06 20.03 29.20
C MET A 306 19.02 21.14 28.95
N GLN A 307 19.18 21.93 27.90
CA GLN A 307 18.22 22.95 27.47
C GLN A 307 17.77 22.70 26.03
N TRP A 308 16.51 23.01 25.71
CA TRP A 308 15.98 22.89 24.35
C TRP A 308 16.19 24.18 23.57
N GLY A 309 16.91 24.08 22.46
CA GLY A 309 17.23 25.18 21.55
C GLY A 309 16.79 24.89 20.11
N LEU A 310 16.60 25.96 19.33
CA LEU A 310 16.26 25.87 17.91
C LEU A 310 17.55 25.85 17.07
N VAL A 311 17.78 24.76 16.34
CA VAL A 311 18.89 24.64 15.39
C VAL A 311 18.37 24.93 14.00
N GLN A 312 18.89 25.97 13.35
CA GLN A 312 18.50 26.34 11.99
C GLN A 312 19.14 25.42 10.93
N LYS A 313 18.45 25.28 9.80
CA LYS A 313 18.96 24.60 8.60
C LYS A 313 20.26 25.28 8.12
N GLN A 314 21.29 24.50 7.80
CA GLN A 314 22.50 25.03 7.17
C GLN A 314 22.22 25.32 5.69
N GLU A 315 22.48 26.55 5.24
CA GLU A 315 22.43 26.91 3.82
C GLU A 315 23.67 26.35 3.09
N PRO A 316 23.52 25.81 1.86
CA PRO A 316 24.64 25.30 1.11
C PRO A 316 25.58 26.44 0.71
N VAL A 317 26.86 26.34 1.09
CA VAL A 317 27.91 27.26 0.66
C VAL A 317 28.02 27.18 -0.87
N ALA A 318 27.74 28.29 -1.55
CA ALA A 318 27.86 28.40 -2.99
C ALA A 318 29.31 28.08 -3.41
N ARG A 319 29.50 27.01 -4.20
CA ARG A 319 30.77 26.74 -4.87
C ARG A 319 30.98 27.83 -5.91
N LEU A 320 31.89 28.76 -5.61
CA LEU A 320 32.46 29.68 -6.59
C LEU A 320 32.99 28.88 -7.78
N ALA A 321 32.34 29.04 -8.93
CA ALA A 321 32.83 28.56 -10.21
C ALA A 321 34.17 29.24 -10.50
N LYS A 322 35.26 28.46 -10.54
CA LYS A 322 36.51 28.92 -11.13
C LYS A 322 36.29 29.07 -12.63
N ARG A 323 36.44 30.31 -13.12
CA ARG A 323 36.76 30.61 -14.50
C ARG A 323 38.13 30.02 -14.85
#